data_AF-A0A3Q0J9T6-F1
#
_entry.id   AF-A0A3Q0J9T6-F1
#
_cell.length_a   1.000
_cell.length_b   1.000
_cell.length_c   1.000
_cell.angle_alpha   90.00
_cell.angle_beta   90.00
_cell.angle_gamma   90.00
#
_symmetry.space_group_name_H-M   'P 1'
#
loop_
_entity.id
_entity.type
_entity.pdbx_description
1 polymer ?
#
loop_
_entity_poly.entity_id
_entity_poly.type
_entity_poly.pdbx_seq_one_letter_code
_entity_poly.pdbx_strand_id
1 'polypeptide(L)'
;MELKTYACYDNFVSSNKLGIPNLTSSHCHDTINHLDKLLQSVAQRTEVSSITRCKLTLVGFSKGCVVLNALLYSMFSHPSHPFLSSISDMVWLDGGHGGNTNTWVTDHSILENFTKLGIGVSIFVSPYQVSDVRRPWIHQEEQKFHETLRHLGVSTMKRKLLAQDLPVSLKSHFLLLKLAVQARFS
;
A
#
# COMPACT_ATOMS: atom_id res chain seq x y z
N MET A 1 -14.49 19.66 -17.29
CA MET A 1 -13.25 19.17 -17.92
C MET A 1 -12.78 17.99 -17.08
N GLU A 2 -13.06 16.76 -17.51
CA GLU A 2 -12.56 15.56 -16.83
C GLU A 2 -11.03 15.56 -16.97
N LEU A 3 -10.32 15.87 -15.89
CA LEU A 3 -8.89 15.57 -15.80
C LEU A 3 -8.78 14.05 -15.95
N LYS A 4 -8.35 13.58 -17.12
CA LYS A 4 -8.06 12.17 -17.40
C LYS A 4 -6.90 11.74 -16.50
N THR A 5 -7.19 11.44 -15.24
CA THR A 5 -6.25 10.79 -14.34
C THR A 5 -6.23 9.33 -14.70
N TYR A 6 -5.21 8.92 -15.44
CA TYR A 6 -5.00 7.52 -15.80
C TYR A 6 -4.60 6.73 -14.54
N ALA A 7 -5.32 5.65 -14.27
CA ALA A 7 -4.83 4.58 -13.41
C ALA A 7 -4.01 3.63 -14.29
N CYS A 8 -2.81 3.26 -13.87
CA CYS A 8 -1.93 2.35 -14.62
C CYS A 8 -1.73 1.01 -13.89
N TYR A 9 -2.73 0.59 -13.14
CA TYR A 9 -2.70 -0.62 -12.31
C TYR A 9 -3.90 -1.53 -12.56
N ASP A 10 -4.53 -1.43 -13.73
CA ASP A 10 -5.70 -2.25 -14.11
C ASP A 10 -5.40 -3.75 -14.11
N ASN A 11 -4.13 -4.12 -14.36
CA ASN A 11 -3.68 -5.49 -14.19
C ASN A 11 -3.81 -5.96 -12.74
N PHE A 12 -3.80 -5.10 -11.74
CA PHE A 12 -3.89 -5.50 -10.33
C PHE A 12 -5.28 -5.34 -9.75
N VAL A 13 -5.98 -4.27 -10.12
CA VAL A 13 -7.31 -3.93 -9.60
C VAL A 13 -8.06 -3.07 -10.60
N SER A 14 -9.31 -3.42 -10.86
CA SER A 14 -10.17 -2.65 -11.76
C SER A 14 -10.53 -1.30 -11.14
N SER A 15 -10.62 -0.28 -11.99
CA SER A 15 -11.01 1.07 -11.57
C SER A 15 -12.16 1.59 -12.44
N ASN A 16 -12.97 2.49 -11.89
CA ASN A 16 -13.97 3.20 -12.67
C ASN A 16 -13.32 4.30 -13.54
N LYS A 17 -14.14 5.02 -14.33
CA LYS A 17 -13.68 6.09 -15.24
C LYS A 17 -12.92 7.25 -14.54
N LEU A 18 -13.07 7.38 -13.22
CA LEU A 18 -12.39 8.39 -12.40
C LEU A 18 -11.11 7.86 -11.73
N GLY A 19 -10.70 6.63 -12.05
CA GLY A 19 -9.55 5.98 -11.44
C GLY A 19 -9.77 5.59 -9.97
N ILE A 20 -11.03 5.43 -9.55
CA ILE A 20 -11.38 4.93 -8.21
C ILE A 20 -11.36 3.40 -8.26
N PRO A 21 -10.56 2.74 -7.42
CA PRO A 21 -10.43 1.28 -7.45
C PRO A 21 -11.67 0.59 -6.89
N ASN A 22 -11.98 -0.57 -7.45
CA ASN A 22 -13.00 -1.47 -6.94
C ASN A 22 -12.36 -2.49 -5.98
N LEU A 23 -12.26 -2.11 -4.70
CA LEU A 23 -11.59 -2.91 -3.67
C LEU A 23 -12.48 -3.99 -3.03
N THR A 24 -13.38 -4.63 -3.79
CA THR A 24 -14.07 -5.82 -3.28
C THR A 24 -13.15 -7.03 -3.36
N SER A 25 -13.35 -8.00 -2.46
CA SER A 25 -12.61 -9.27 -2.46
C SER A 25 -12.65 -9.98 -3.82
N SER A 26 -13.80 -9.98 -4.49
CA SER A 26 -13.97 -10.57 -5.82
C SER A 26 -13.14 -9.90 -6.92
N HIS A 27 -12.85 -8.60 -6.81
CA HIS A 27 -12.09 -7.86 -7.82
C HIS A 27 -10.60 -7.75 -7.51
N CYS A 28 -10.19 -8.12 -6.30
CA CYS A 28 -8.79 -8.11 -5.86
C CYS A 28 -8.17 -9.51 -5.78
N HIS A 29 -8.95 -10.58 -5.98
CA HIS A 29 -8.49 -11.96 -5.75
C HIS A 29 -7.21 -12.31 -6.53
N ASP A 30 -7.06 -11.79 -7.75
CA ASP A 30 -5.91 -12.05 -8.62
C ASP A 30 -4.71 -11.11 -8.45
N THR A 31 -4.80 -10.09 -7.59
CA THR A 31 -3.70 -9.13 -7.40
C THR A 31 -2.39 -9.84 -7.04
N ILE A 32 -2.45 -10.85 -6.17
CA ILE A 32 -1.30 -11.64 -5.77
C ILE A 32 -0.68 -12.43 -6.93
N ASN A 33 -1.51 -13.07 -7.75
CA ASN A 33 -1.08 -13.86 -8.90
C ASN A 33 -0.37 -12.97 -9.93
N HIS A 34 -0.90 -11.77 -10.16
CA HIS A 34 -0.31 -10.82 -11.08
C HIS A 34 1.02 -10.25 -10.57
N LEU A 35 1.14 -9.97 -9.27
CA LEU A 35 2.39 -9.48 -8.70
C LEU A 35 3.48 -10.56 -8.73
N ASP A 36 3.13 -11.80 -8.39
CA ASP A 36 4.05 -12.94 -8.47
C ASP A 36 4.53 -13.17 -9.92
N LYS A 37 3.60 -13.26 -10.88
CA LYS A 37 3.93 -13.40 -12.31
C LYS A 37 4.78 -12.25 -12.84
N LEU A 38 4.51 -11.01 -12.42
CA LEU A 38 5.31 -9.86 -12.82
C LEU A 38 6.76 -10.01 -12.32
N LEU A 39 6.96 -10.38 -11.06
CA LEU A 39 8.30 -10.56 -10.50
C LEU A 39 9.04 -11.73 -11.13
N GLN A 40 8.36 -12.85 -11.40
CA GLN A 40 8.93 -13.97 -12.14
C GLN A 40 9.36 -13.53 -13.56
N SER A 41 8.53 -12.76 -14.25
CA SER A 41 8.84 -12.24 -15.58
C SER A 41 10.04 -11.29 -15.57
N VAL A 42 10.14 -10.42 -14.56
CA VAL A 42 11.30 -9.53 -14.38
C VAL A 42 12.56 -10.35 -14.11
N ALA A 43 12.50 -11.35 -13.22
CA ALA A 43 13.64 -12.22 -12.92
C ALA A 43 14.15 -12.95 -14.16
N GLN A 44 13.24 -13.47 -15.00
CA GLN A 44 13.58 -14.13 -16.26
C GLN A 44 14.23 -13.17 -17.27
N ARG A 45 13.69 -11.95 -17.41
CA ARG A 45 14.17 -10.96 -18.40
C ARG A 45 15.45 -10.23 -18.00
N THR A 46 15.71 -10.14 -16.70
CA THR A 46 16.89 -9.45 -16.17
C THR A 46 18.03 -10.41 -15.83
N GLU A 47 17.80 -11.72 -15.96
CA GLU A 47 18.70 -12.80 -15.50
C GLU A 47 19.02 -12.75 -13.99
N VAL A 48 18.29 -11.92 -13.23
CA VAL A 48 18.44 -11.78 -11.78
C VAL A 48 17.55 -12.82 -11.09
N SER A 49 18.04 -14.05 -11.00
CA SER A 49 17.36 -15.17 -10.32
C SER A 49 17.17 -14.95 -8.81
N SER A 50 17.86 -13.96 -8.21
CA SER A 50 17.75 -13.66 -6.78
C SER A 50 16.43 -12.98 -6.39
N ILE A 51 15.70 -12.36 -7.33
CA ILE A 51 14.44 -11.66 -7.04
C ILE A 51 13.39 -12.60 -6.43
N THR A 52 13.34 -13.86 -6.88
CA THR A 52 12.39 -14.86 -6.36
C THR A 52 12.90 -15.58 -5.10
N ARG A 53 14.15 -15.33 -4.69
CA ARG A 53 14.80 -15.99 -3.55
C ARG A 53 15.10 -15.04 -2.39
N CYS A 54 14.83 -13.75 -2.54
CA CYS A 54 15.09 -12.75 -1.51
C CYS A 54 13.82 -12.39 -0.73
N LYS A 55 14.01 -11.86 0.48
CA LYS A 55 12.94 -11.20 1.22
C LYS A 55 12.61 -9.88 0.55
N LEU A 56 11.35 -9.71 0.20
CA LEU A 56 10.81 -8.56 -0.52
C LEU A 56 10.20 -7.58 0.46
N THR A 57 10.47 -6.29 0.22
CA THR A 57 9.63 -5.23 0.76
C THR A 57 8.86 -4.56 -0.35
N LEU A 58 7.55 -4.53 -0.20
CA LEU A 58 6.65 -3.88 -1.13
C LEU A 58 6.43 -2.43 -0.68
N VAL A 59 6.63 -1.47 -1.57
CA VAL A 59 6.47 -0.04 -1.30
C VAL A 59 5.41 0.52 -2.23
N GLY A 60 4.31 1.01 -1.66
CA GLY A 60 3.26 1.72 -2.37
C GLY A 60 3.41 3.20 -2.14
N PHE A 61 3.44 3.99 -3.21
CA PHE A 61 3.42 5.45 -3.14
C PHE A 61 2.24 6.01 -3.91
N SER A 62 1.51 6.96 -3.32
CA SER A 62 0.38 7.62 -3.99
C SER A 62 -0.65 6.58 -4.45
N LYS A 63 -0.95 6.50 -5.74
CA LYS A 63 -1.82 5.46 -6.32
C LYS A 63 -1.23 4.05 -6.23
N GLY A 64 0.07 3.88 -6.02
CA GLY A 64 0.67 2.56 -5.78
C GLY A 64 0.13 1.89 -4.51
N CYS A 65 -0.32 2.67 -3.51
CA CYS A 65 -0.98 2.13 -2.32
C CYS A 65 -2.30 1.42 -2.65
N VAL A 66 -2.94 1.74 -3.77
CA VAL A 66 -4.15 1.03 -4.23
C VAL A 66 -3.83 -0.44 -4.53
N VAL A 67 -2.67 -0.72 -5.11
CA VAL A 67 -2.22 -2.09 -5.37
C VAL A 67 -1.90 -2.81 -4.06
N LEU A 68 -1.28 -2.12 -3.10
CA LEU A 68 -1.05 -2.70 -1.77
C LEU A 68 -2.37 -3.03 -1.06
N ASN A 69 -3.34 -2.12 -1.11
CA ASN A 69 -4.66 -2.34 -0.52
C ASN A 69 -5.34 -3.55 -1.17
N ALA A 70 -5.35 -3.64 -2.50
CA ALA A 70 -5.88 -4.79 -3.23
C ALA A 70 -5.17 -6.11 -2.86
N LEU A 71 -3.85 -6.06 -2.69
CA LEU A 71 -3.07 -7.22 -2.24
C LEU A 71 -3.52 -7.71 -0.85
N LEU A 72 -3.92 -6.83 0.07
CA LEU A 72 -4.44 -7.24 1.39
C LEU A 72 -5.73 -8.08 1.26
N TYR A 73 -6.64 -7.69 0.37
CA TYR A 73 -7.83 -8.49 0.07
C TYR A 73 -7.46 -9.83 -0.59
N SER A 74 -6.51 -9.81 -1.52
CA SER A 74 -6.02 -11.02 -2.18
C SER A 74 -5.37 -12.00 -1.20
N MET A 75 -4.58 -11.49 -0.24
CA MET A 75 -3.99 -12.25 0.87
C MET A 75 -5.06 -12.89 1.75
N PHE A 76 -6.13 -12.15 2.05
CA PHE A 76 -7.25 -12.67 2.82
C PHE A 76 -7.96 -13.82 2.11
N SER A 77 -8.12 -13.73 0.78
CA SER A 77 -8.70 -14.82 -0.01
C SER A 77 -7.77 -16.01 -0.25
N HIS A 78 -6.44 -15.77 -0.30
CA HIS A 78 -5.44 -16.78 -0.61
C HIS A 78 -4.27 -16.79 0.40
N PRO A 79 -4.52 -17.09 1.68
CA PRO A 79 -3.51 -16.98 2.75
C PRO A 79 -2.34 -17.95 2.58
N SER A 80 -2.52 -19.03 1.82
CA SER A 80 -1.50 -20.07 1.58
C SER A 80 -0.70 -19.85 0.28
N HIS A 81 -0.87 -18.72 -0.40
CA HIS A 81 -0.18 -18.48 -1.66
C HIS A 81 1.34 -18.39 -1.47
N PRO A 82 2.17 -19.18 -2.19
CA PRO A 82 3.60 -19.29 -1.93
C PRO A 82 4.36 -17.96 -1.93
N PHE A 83 3.99 -17.05 -2.83
CA PHE A 83 4.58 -15.71 -2.93
C PHE A 83 4.55 -14.90 -1.62
N LEU A 84 3.56 -15.13 -0.74
CA LEU A 84 3.46 -14.40 0.53
C LEU A 84 4.65 -14.64 1.45
N SER A 85 5.24 -15.84 1.39
CA SER A 85 6.42 -16.19 2.19
C SER A 85 7.67 -15.35 1.84
N SER A 86 7.69 -14.77 0.64
CA SER A 86 8.76 -13.88 0.19
C SER A 86 8.60 -12.45 0.71
N ILE A 87 7.40 -12.02 1.12
CA ILE A 87 7.15 -10.65 1.59
C ILE A 87 7.58 -10.55 3.06
N SER A 88 8.54 -9.68 3.36
CA SER A 88 8.93 -9.36 4.75
C SER A 88 8.22 -8.14 5.29
N ASP A 89 8.04 -7.11 4.45
CA ASP A 89 7.51 -5.83 4.87
C ASP A 89 6.66 -5.19 3.78
N MET A 90 5.68 -4.41 4.21
CA MET A 90 4.88 -3.56 3.34
C MET A 90 4.91 -2.12 3.83
N VAL A 91 5.07 -1.19 2.89
CA VAL A 91 5.28 0.23 3.19
C VAL A 91 4.27 1.08 2.42
N TRP A 92 3.46 1.85 3.15
CA TRP A 92 2.54 2.84 2.60
C TRP A 92 3.15 4.23 2.68
N LEU A 93 3.26 4.88 1.53
CA LEU A 93 3.77 6.24 1.37
C LEU A 93 2.63 7.10 0.79
N ASP A 94 1.93 7.87 1.62
CA ASP A 94 0.79 8.73 1.22
C ASP A 94 -0.19 8.05 0.23
N GLY A 95 -1.04 7.13 0.71
CA GLY A 95 -1.99 6.43 -0.17
C GLY A 95 -3.05 7.36 -0.77
N GLY A 96 -3.39 7.23 -2.05
CA GLY A 96 -4.45 8.08 -2.59
C GLY A 96 -5.02 7.66 -3.92
N HIS A 97 -6.32 7.83 -4.06
CA HIS A 97 -7.05 7.75 -5.33
C HIS A 97 -8.14 8.83 -5.37
N GLY A 98 -8.87 8.93 -6.49
CA GLY A 98 -9.90 9.97 -6.68
C GLY A 98 -11.21 9.73 -5.91
N GLY A 99 -11.24 8.78 -4.99
CA GLY A 99 -12.43 8.38 -4.24
C GLY A 99 -12.44 8.96 -2.84
N ASN A 100 -13.52 8.72 -2.12
CA ASN A 100 -13.79 9.27 -0.79
C ASN A 100 -13.77 8.22 0.34
N THR A 101 -13.44 6.97 0.04
CA THR A 101 -13.30 5.88 1.01
C THR A 101 -12.22 4.89 0.55
N ASN A 102 -11.81 3.98 1.43
CA ASN A 102 -10.88 2.89 1.16
C ASN A 102 -9.50 3.35 0.66
N THR A 103 -9.11 4.57 1.06
CA THR A 103 -7.73 5.05 0.86
C THR A 103 -6.77 4.24 1.73
N TRP A 104 -7.22 3.84 2.91
CA TRP A 104 -6.59 2.82 3.76
C TRP A 104 -7.59 1.70 4.07
N VAL A 105 -7.12 0.46 4.12
CA VAL A 105 -7.95 -0.68 4.52
C VAL A 105 -8.23 -0.58 6.02
N THR A 106 -9.49 -0.68 6.45
CA THR A 106 -9.84 -0.57 7.88
C THR A 106 -10.56 -1.80 8.42
N ASP A 107 -10.69 -2.85 7.61
CA ASP A 107 -11.32 -4.11 7.99
C ASP A 107 -10.37 -4.94 8.86
N HIS A 108 -10.79 -5.23 10.09
CA HIS A 108 -9.98 -5.96 11.07
C HIS A 108 -9.57 -7.35 10.60
N SER A 109 -10.49 -8.11 9.97
CA SER A 109 -10.25 -9.49 9.53
C SER A 109 -9.20 -9.55 8.43
N ILE A 110 -9.16 -8.53 7.57
CA ILE A 110 -8.14 -8.41 6.53
C ILE A 110 -6.78 -8.06 7.14
N LEU A 111 -6.75 -7.11 8.08
CA LEU A 111 -5.51 -6.65 8.72
C LEU A 111 -4.88 -7.72 9.65
N GLU A 112 -5.68 -8.65 10.17
CA GLU A 112 -5.16 -9.78 10.95
C GLU A 112 -4.18 -10.67 10.15
N ASN A 113 -4.18 -10.61 8.82
CA ASN A 113 -3.20 -11.36 8.02
C ASN A 113 -1.76 -10.90 8.23
N PHE A 114 -1.51 -9.65 8.64
CA PHE A 114 -0.14 -9.20 8.92
C PHE A 114 0.50 -10.00 10.05
N THR A 115 -0.24 -10.29 11.12
CA THR A 115 0.26 -11.05 12.25
C THR A 115 0.43 -12.52 11.90
N LYS A 116 -0.55 -13.11 11.20
CA LYS A 116 -0.52 -14.51 10.73
C LYS A 116 0.68 -14.78 9.81
N LEU A 117 1.00 -13.84 8.93
CA LEU A 117 2.07 -13.98 7.94
C LEU A 117 3.42 -13.41 8.43
N GLY A 118 3.45 -12.76 9.59
CA GLY A 118 4.66 -12.14 10.13
C GLY A 118 5.20 -10.99 9.27
N ILE A 119 4.33 -10.25 8.58
CA ILE A 119 4.71 -9.16 7.68
C ILE A 119 4.80 -7.84 8.47
N GLY A 120 5.95 -7.17 8.38
CA GLY A 120 6.17 -5.85 8.96
C GLY A 120 5.41 -4.75 8.22
N VAL A 121 5.01 -3.70 8.93
CA VAL A 121 4.27 -2.57 8.36
C VAL A 121 4.97 -1.26 8.63
N SER A 122 5.18 -0.46 7.59
CA SER A 122 5.63 0.94 7.74
C SER A 122 4.65 1.91 7.10
N ILE A 123 4.25 2.93 7.86
CA ILE A 123 3.32 3.97 7.46
C ILE A 123 4.09 5.30 7.45
N PHE A 124 4.22 5.90 6.28
CA PHE A 124 4.77 7.24 6.14
C PHE A 124 3.71 8.13 5.51
N VAL A 125 3.38 9.19 6.23
CA VAL A 125 2.38 10.17 5.81
C VAL A 125 2.92 11.59 5.82
N SER A 126 2.39 12.45 4.96
CA SER A 126 2.69 13.89 4.92
C SER A 126 1.49 14.73 5.38
N PRO A 127 1.68 16.03 5.69
CA PRO A 127 0.56 16.93 5.98
C PRO A 127 -0.44 17.01 4.81
N TYR A 128 0.02 16.84 3.57
CA TYR A 128 -0.86 16.75 2.39
C TYR A 128 -1.89 15.61 2.50
N GLN A 129 -1.52 14.53 3.17
CA GLN A 129 -2.30 13.32 3.31
C GLN A 129 -3.27 13.39 4.50
N VAL A 130 -2.76 13.78 5.67
CA VAL A 130 -3.51 13.68 6.94
C VAL A 130 -4.04 15.01 7.49
N SER A 131 -3.65 16.14 6.91
CA SER A 131 -4.04 17.48 7.38
C SER A 131 -4.88 18.27 6.36
N ASP A 132 -5.26 17.65 5.22
CA ASP A 132 -6.15 18.30 4.25
C ASP A 132 -7.62 18.21 4.71
N VAL A 133 -8.14 19.33 5.20
CA VAL A 133 -9.52 19.47 5.70
C VAL A 133 -10.59 19.14 4.65
N ARG A 134 -10.25 19.16 3.36
CA ARG A 134 -11.18 18.81 2.27
C ARG A 134 -11.31 17.30 2.06
N ARG A 135 -10.36 16.53 2.60
CA ARG A 135 -10.29 15.07 2.46
C ARG A 135 -10.12 14.39 3.83
N PRO A 136 -10.99 14.68 4.81
CA PRO A 136 -10.78 14.26 6.21
C PRO A 136 -10.83 12.74 6.40
N TRP A 137 -11.53 12.01 5.52
CA TRP A 137 -11.62 10.54 5.56
C TRP A 137 -10.24 9.89 5.47
N ILE A 138 -9.29 10.48 4.73
CA ILE A 138 -7.95 9.92 4.55
C ILE A 138 -7.24 9.81 5.90
N HIS A 139 -7.34 10.84 6.73
CA HIS A 139 -6.76 10.84 8.07
C HIS A 139 -7.45 9.84 8.99
N GLN A 140 -8.79 9.82 8.97
CA GLN A 140 -9.58 8.91 9.81
C GLN A 140 -9.29 7.44 9.49
N GLU A 141 -9.23 7.09 8.20
CA GLU A 141 -8.91 5.74 7.75
C GLU A 141 -7.46 5.36 8.08
N GLU A 142 -6.51 6.29 7.92
CA GLU A 142 -5.10 6.06 8.27
C GLU A 142 -4.93 5.80 9.77
N GLN A 143 -5.56 6.61 10.62
CA GLN A 143 -5.55 6.41 12.06
C GLN A 143 -6.14 5.05 12.43
N LYS A 144 -7.30 4.71 11.87
CA LYS A 144 -7.95 3.42 12.12
C LYS A 144 -7.08 2.23 11.66
N PHE A 145 -6.45 2.33 10.49
CA PHE A 145 -5.50 1.32 9.99
C PHE A 145 -4.35 1.14 10.96
N HIS A 146 -3.70 2.24 11.37
CA HIS A 146 -2.58 2.22 12.31
C HIS A 146 -2.95 1.63 13.68
N GLU A 147 -4.06 2.09 14.27
CA GLU A 147 -4.50 1.65 15.58
C GLU A 147 -4.91 0.18 15.57
N THR A 148 -5.58 -0.28 14.51
CA THR A 148 -5.96 -1.69 14.36
C THR A 148 -4.73 -2.59 14.30
N LEU A 149 -3.72 -2.24 13.50
CA LEU A 149 -2.46 -3.00 13.43
C LEU A 149 -1.71 -3.02 14.76
N ARG A 150 -1.71 -1.90 15.48
CA ARG A 150 -1.13 -1.80 16.82
C ARG A 150 -1.83 -2.72 17.81
N HIS A 151 -3.16 -2.76 17.80
CA HIS A 151 -3.94 -3.63 18.70
C HIS A 151 -3.82 -5.11 18.36
N LEU A 152 -3.71 -5.44 17.07
CA LEU A 152 -3.43 -6.81 16.60
C LEU A 152 -2.03 -7.31 17.01
N GLY A 153 -1.12 -6.42 17.38
CA GLY A 153 0.23 -6.78 17.81
C GLY A 153 1.16 -7.14 16.65
N VAL A 154 1.06 -6.43 15.51
CA VAL A 154 2.04 -6.57 14.42
C VAL A 154 3.45 -6.29 14.94
N SER A 155 4.32 -7.29 14.84
CA SER A 155 5.63 -7.34 15.52
C SER A 155 6.57 -6.20 15.12
N THR A 156 6.54 -5.82 13.84
CA THR A 156 7.34 -4.72 13.30
C THR A 156 6.39 -3.66 12.73
N MET A 157 6.19 -2.57 13.47
CA MET A 157 5.36 -1.46 13.02
C MET A 157 6.10 -0.13 13.17
N LYS A 158 6.17 0.65 12.08
CA LYS A 158 6.73 2.00 12.06
C LYS A 158 5.69 2.98 11.54
N ARG A 159 5.50 4.10 12.24
CA ARG A 159 4.70 5.22 11.73
C ARG A 159 5.51 6.51 11.80
N LYS A 160 5.57 7.27 10.70
CA LYS A 160 6.26 8.56 10.63
C LYS A 160 5.44 9.58 9.85
N LEU A 161 5.14 10.70 10.50
CA LEU A 161 4.61 11.90 9.86
C LEU A 161 5.78 12.77 9.42
N LEU A 162 5.85 13.10 8.13
CA LEU A 162 6.80 14.06 7.59
C LEU A 162 6.50 15.44 8.22
N ALA A 163 7.51 15.98 8.92
CA ALA A 163 7.64 17.38 9.37
C ALA A 163 6.30 18.15 9.43
N GLN A 164 5.66 18.13 10.61
CA GLN A 164 4.32 18.68 10.86
C GLN A 164 4.18 20.16 10.47
N ASP A 165 5.29 20.88 10.41
CA ASP A 165 5.41 22.29 10.04
C ASP A 165 5.39 22.53 8.51
N LEU A 166 5.46 21.48 7.69
CA LEU A 166 5.39 21.64 6.24
C LEU A 166 3.96 21.96 5.78
N PRO A 167 3.80 22.87 4.81
CA PRO A 167 2.49 23.18 4.25
C PRO A 167 1.91 21.98 3.49
N VAL A 168 0.59 21.82 3.61
CA VAL A 168 -0.23 20.86 2.83
C VAL A 168 -0.01 21.12 1.34
N SER A 169 0.81 20.31 0.67
CA SER A 169 1.19 20.54 -0.72
C SER A 169 1.61 19.25 -1.44
N LEU A 170 1.53 19.24 -2.78
CA LEU A 170 2.12 18.15 -3.57
C LEU A 170 3.65 18.06 -3.37
N LYS A 171 4.32 19.17 -3.04
CA LYS A 171 5.75 19.16 -2.73
C LYS A 171 6.05 18.31 -1.49
N SER A 172 5.28 18.45 -0.41
CA SER A 172 5.44 17.61 0.79
C SER A 172 5.12 16.13 0.48
N HIS A 173 4.14 15.87 -0.38
CA HIS A 173 3.80 14.51 -0.84
C HIS A 173 5.00 13.80 -1.49
N PHE A 174 5.69 14.45 -2.43
CA PHE A 174 6.87 13.85 -3.08
C PHE A 174 8.12 13.83 -2.20
N LEU A 175 8.26 14.76 -1.24
CA LEU A 175 9.38 14.75 -0.30
C LEU A 175 9.42 13.47 0.54
N LEU A 176 8.27 12.84 0.73
CA LEU A 176 8.13 11.60 1.46
C LEU A 176 8.92 10.43 0.85
N LEU A 177 9.09 10.39 -0.47
CA LEU A 177 9.94 9.40 -1.14
C LEU A 177 11.40 9.48 -0.66
N LYS A 178 11.93 10.71 -0.49
CA LYS A 178 13.29 10.90 0.01
C LYS A 178 13.44 10.42 1.44
N LEU A 179 12.44 10.70 2.29
CA LEU A 179 12.42 10.24 3.67
C LEU A 179 12.32 8.72 3.79
N ALA A 180 11.49 8.08 2.95
CA ALA A 180 11.30 6.64 2.99
C ALA A 180 12.59 5.89 2.64
N VAL A 181 13.34 6.39 1.65
CA VAL A 181 14.67 5.88 1.30
C VAL A 181 15.63 6.07 2.48
N GLN A 182 15.71 7.27 3.04
CA GLN A 182 16.59 7.55 4.19
C GLN A 182 16.27 6.66 5.38
N ALA A 183 14.99 6.52 5.75
CA ALA A 183 14.55 5.79 6.94
C ALA A 183 14.69 4.26 6.84
N ARG A 184 15.09 3.74 5.68
CA ARG A 184 15.27 2.32 5.40
C ARG A 184 16.75 1.94 5.20
N PHE A 185 17.57 2.87 4.71
CA PHE A 185 19.02 2.70 4.56
C PHE A 185 19.84 3.43 5.65
N SER A 186 19.17 3.93 6.70
CA SER A 186 19.75 4.43 7.94
C SER A 186 19.66 3.37 9.04
#